data_AF-A0A7V7T346-F1
#
_entry.id   AF-A0A7V7T346-F1
#
_cell.length_a   1.000
_cell.length_b   1.000
_cell.length_c   1.000
_cell.angle_alpha   90.00
_cell.angle_beta   90.00
_cell.angle_gamma   90.00
#
_symmetry.space_group_name_H-M   'P 1'
#
loop_
_entity.id
_entity.type
_entity.pdbx_description
1 polymer ?
#
loop_
_entity_poly.entity_id
_entity_poly.type
_entity_poly.pdbx_seq_one_letter_code
_entity_poly.pdbx_strand_id
1 'polypeptide(L)'
;QWFDIKPKDNKLAEQMDRFADQIKEQRKIFDKRFDEKKAKIVRGDDLAPGVLKMVKVYLAVKRRIQPGDKMAGRHGNKGVISMIVPEEDMPFDADGRPVDICLNPLGVPSRMNIGQILEVHLGLAARGLGYQITQMLEENATMAKLKEFLTEIYNVDEEGKVSFSGFNKDEMLELAHNLKEGVPMATPVFDGAKEEHIRKLLKIAGLPEDGQTILFDGRTGKQFDRPVTVGYMYMLKLNHLIDDKMHARSTGPYSLVTQQPLGGKAQFGGQRFGEMEVWALEAYGAAYTLQEMLTVKSDDVQGRNQTYKNIVDGNHKNVSGVPESFNVLVKEVRALGLNMELENE
;
A
#
# COMPACT_ATOMS: atom_id res chain seq x y z
N GLN A 1 -9.33 50.12 -24.72
CA GLN A 1 -10.76 50.49 -24.76
C GLN A 1 -11.36 50.70 -23.38
N TRP A 2 -11.18 49.80 -22.39
CA TRP A 2 -11.68 50.03 -21.01
C TRP A 2 -10.87 51.06 -20.21
N PHE A 3 -9.55 51.14 -20.42
CA PHE A 3 -8.66 52.14 -19.79
C PHE A 3 -8.64 53.51 -20.50
N ASP A 4 -9.37 53.66 -21.61
CA ASP A 4 -9.50 54.92 -22.35
C ASP A 4 -10.67 55.79 -21.82
N ILE A 5 -11.45 55.24 -20.87
CA ILE A 5 -12.57 55.91 -20.21
C ILE A 5 -12.01 56.73 -19.05
N LYS A 6 -12.18 58.06 -19.10
CA LYS A 6 -11.73 58.97 -18.03
C LYS A 6 -12.81 59.13 -16.96
N PRO A 7 -12.61 58.61 -15.74
CA PRO A 7 -13.56 58.83 -14.66
C PRO A 7 -13.50 60.28 -14.18
N LYS A 8 -14.63 60.81 -13.73
CA LYS A 8 -14.70 62.15 -13.10
C LYS A 8 -14.08 62.21 -11.70
N ASP A 9 -13.91 61.06 -11.04
CA ASP A 9 -13.29 60.93 -9.72
C ASP A 9 -11.78 60.69 -9.86
N ASN A 10 -10.97 61.61 -9.33
CA ASN A 10 -9.51 61.58 -9.43
C ASN A 10 -8.89 60.32 -8.78
N LYS A 11 -9.50 59.77 -7.71
CA LYS A 11 -8.98 58.56 -7.07
C LYS A 11 -9.17 57.32 -7.96
N LEU A 12 -10.28 57.25 -8.70
CA LEU A 12 -10.56 56.15 -9.62
C LEU A 12 -9.64 56.20 -10.83
N ALA A 13 -9.34 57.41 -11.33
CA ALA A 13 -8.40 57.62 -12.43
C ALA A 13 -6.99 57.12 -12.07
N GLU A 14 -6.47 57.47 -10.88
CA GLU A 14 -5.17 56.98 -10.41
C GLU A 14 -5.13 55.45 -10.24
N GLN A 15 -6.22 54.83 -9.77
CA GLN A 15 -6.30 53.38 -9.66
C GLN A 15 -6.32 52.71 -11.04
N MET A 16 -7.06 53.26 -12.00
CA MET A 16 -7.11 52.74 -13.37
C MET A 16 -5.75 52.80 -14.06
N ASP A 17 -4.99 53.88 -13.85
CA ASP A 17 -3.64 54.02 -14.39
C ASP A 17 -2.67 53.02 -13.75
N ARG A 18 -2.72 52.83 -12.42
CA ARG A 18 -1.94 51.79 -11.73
C ARG A 18 -2.25 50.39 -12.25
N PHE A 19 -3.53 50.06 -12.47
CA PHE A 19 -3.92 48.77 -13.04
C PHE A 19 -3.46 48.62 -14.49
N ALA A 20 -3.53 49.67 -15.30
CA ALA A 20 -3.04 49.66 -16.67
C ALA A 20 -1.53 49.38 -16.73
N ASP A 21 -0.75 49.99 -15.83
CA ASP A 21 0.68 49.78 -15.75
C ASP A 21 1.04 48.38 -15.20
N GLN A 22 0.32 47.89 -14.18
CA GLN A 22 0.46 46.51 -13.72
C GLN A 22 0.16 45.50 -14.84
N ILE A 23 -0.88 45.73 -15.65
CA ILE A 23 -1.21 44.85 -16.78
C ILE A 23 -0.12 44.89 -17.84
N LYS A 24 0.46 46.06 -18.15
CA LYS A 24 1.60 46.16 -19.07
C LYS A 24 2.83 45.41 -18.56
N GLU A 25 3.13 45.51 -17.27
CA GLU A 25 4.25 44.81 -16.65
C GLU A 25 4.02 43.29 -16.64
N GLN A 26 2.81 42.84 -16.28
CA GLN A 26 2.43 41.44 -16.35
C GLN A 26 2.52 40.89 -17.79
N ARG A 27 2.10 41.65 -18.80
CA ARG A 27 2.27 41.26 -20.21
C ARG A 27 3.73 41.04 -20.57
N LYS A 28 4.62 41.97 -20.21
CA LYS A 28 6.06 41.82 -20.44
C LYS A 28 6.63 40.57 -19.76
N ILE A 29 6.19 40.27 -18.53
CA ILE A 29 6.60 39.06 -17.81
C ILE A 29 6.10 37.80 -18.52
N PHE A 30 4.85 37.79 -19.00
CA PHE A 30 4.29 36.66 -19.74
C PHE A 30 5.00 36.45 -21.07
N ASP A 31 5.27 37.51 -21.83
CA ASP A 31 5.99 37.44 -23.11
C ASP A 31 7.39 36.86 -22.90
N LYS A 32 8.12 37.34 -21.89
CA LYS A 32 9.44 36.80 -21.54
C LYS A 32 9.37 35.30 -21.18
N ARG A 33 8.40 34.89 -20.35
CA ARG A 33 8.20 33.48 -19.98
C ARG A 33 7.81 32.62 -21.19
N PHE A 34 7.04 33.18 -22.12
CA PHE A 34 6.64 32.51 -23.35
C PHE A 34 7.86 32.25 -24.23
N ASP A 35 8.70 33.26 -24.46
CA ASP A 35 9.91 33.13 -25.26
C ASP A 35 10.90 32.13 -24.63
N GLU A 36 11.07 32.15 -23.31
CA GLU A 36 11.89 31.17 -22.60
C GLU A 36 11.37 29.73 -22.76
N LYS A 37 10.05 29.51 -22.65
CA LYS A 37 9.46 28.17 -22.86
C LYS A 37 9.56 27.73 -24.31
N LYS A 38 9.31 28.62 -25.26
CA LYS A 38 9.46 28.35 -26.69
C LYS A 38 10.89 27.94 -27.03
N ALA A 39 11.88 28.68 -26.53
CA ALA A 39 13.28 28.36 -26.72
C ALA A 39 13.66 26.99 -26.12
N LYS A 40 13.10 26.63 -24.97
CA LYS A 40 13.33 25.31 -24.34
C LYS A 40 12.74 24.15 -25.15
N ILE A 41 11.57 24.33 -25.76
CA ILE A 41 10.90 23.27 -26.55
C ILE A 41 11.54 23.09 -27.93
N VAL A 42 12.00 24.17 -28.55
CA VAL A 42 12.65 24.13 -29.87
C VAL A 42 14.08 23.60 -29.79
N ARG A 43 14.75 23.83 -28.67
CA ARG A 43 16.08 23.26 -28.41
C ARG A 43 15.97 21.73 -28.38
N GLY A 44 16.85 21.05 -29.12
CA GLY A 44 16.95 19.60 -29.05
C GLY A 44 17.34 19.13 -27.65
N ASP A 45 16.82 17.96 -27.26
CA ASP A 45 17.18 17.33 -25.99
C ASP A 45 18.64 16.82 -26.03
N ASP A 46 19.29 16.82 -24.87
CA ASP A 46 20.60 16.22 -24.70
C ASP A 46 20.45 14.69 -24.64
N LEU A 47 20.97 14.01 -25.68
CA LEU A 47 20.89 12.55 -25.83
C LEU A 47 22.27 11.94 -25.59
N ALA A 48 22.28 10.74 -25.01
CA ALA A 48 23.52 10.00 -24.84
C ALA A 48 24.23 9.75 -26.19
N PRO A 49 25.57 9.72 -26.23
CA PRO A 49 26.32 9.45 -27.46
C PRO A 49 25.84 8.16 -28.14
N GLY A 50 25.52 8.24 -29.44
CA GLY A 50 25.00 7.12 -30.24
C GLY A 50 23.48 6.98 -30.25
N VAL A 51 22.72 7.77 -29.48
CA VAL A 51 21.25 7.79 -29.51
C VAL A 51 20.75 8.91 -30.41
N LEU A 52 20.08 8.56 -31.50
CA LEU A 52 19.53 9.54 -32.45
C LEU A 52 18.19 10.14 -32.00
N LYS A 53 17.34 9.33 -31.36
CA LYS A 53 16.01 9.74 -30.89
C LYS A 53 15.57 8.87 -29.71
N MET A 54 14.93 9.48 -28.71
CA MET A 54 14.32 8.79 -27.58
C MET A 54 12.81 9.03 -27.55
N VAL A 55 12.02 7.98 -27.34
CA VAL A 55 10.57 8.07 -27.16
C VAL A 55 10.22 7.53 -25.78
N LYS A 56 9.55 8.34 -24.96
CA LYS A 56 9.07 7.93 -23.63
C LYS A 56 7.55 7.75 -23.70
N VAL A 57 7.09 6.53 -23.42
CA VAL A 57 5.66 6.20 -23.35
C VAL A 57 5.29 5.99 -21.87
N TYR A 58 4.34 6.77 -21.38
CA TYR A 58 3.84 6.63 -20.01
C TYR A 58 2.58 5.76 -20.03
N LEU A 59 2.59 4.68 -19.25
CA LEU A 59 1.45 3.78 -19.08
C LEU A 59 0.90 3.93 -17.67
N ALA A 60 -0.38 4.26 -17.55
CA ALA A 60 -1.10 4.27 -16.28
C ALA A 60 -1.88 2.98 -16.12
N VAL A 61 -1.62 2.23 -15.04
CA VAL A 61 -2.29 0.97 -14.72
C VAL A 61 -2.96 1.09 -13.36
N LYS A 62 -4.27 0.82 -13.28
CA LYS A 62 -4.99 0.71 -12.01
C LYS A 62 -4.94 -0.75 -11.54
N ARG A 63 -4.23 -1.00 -10.44
CA ARG A 63 -4.15 -2.32 -9.80
C ARG A 63 -5.15 -2.42 -8.65
N ARG A 64 -5.98 -3.47 -8.66
CA ARG A 64 -6.94 -3.75 -7.57
C ARG A 64 -6.27 -4.49 -6.43
N ILE A 65 -6.99 -4.66 -5.32
CA ILE A 65 -6.53 -5.47 -4.19
C ILE A 65 -6.79 -6.95 -4.49
N GLN A 66 -5.87 -7.82 -4.07
CA GLN A 66 -5.97 -9.25 -4.32
C GLN A 66 -5.29 -10.06 -3.20
N PRO A 67 -5.64 -11.35 -3.03
CA PRO A 67 -4.92 -12.25 -2.15
C PRO A 67 -3.41 -12.23 -2.44
N GLY A 68 -2.59 -12.19 -1.39
CA GLY A 68 -1.15 -12.03 -1.51
C GLY A 68 -0.63 -10.59 -1.41
N ASP A 69 -1.48 -9.57 -1.57
CA ASP A 69 -1.08 -8.18 -1.32
C ASP A 69 -0.82 -7.94 0.18
N LYS A 70 0.20 -7.13 0.47
CA LYS A 70 0.56 -6.79 1.85
C LYS A 70 -0.14 -5.53 2.34
N MET A 71 -0.78 -5.63 3.51
CA MET A 71 -1.40 -4.52 4.22
C MET A 71 -0.75 -4.31 5.59
N ALA A 72 -0.97 -3.13 6.16
CA ALA A 72 -0.50 -2.79 7.50
C ALA A 72 -1.48 -1.85 8.20
N GLY A 73 -1.68 -2.04 9.51
CA GLY A 73 -2.23 -0.99 10.36
C GLY A 73 -1.15 0.00 10.80
N ARG A 74 -1.56 1.10 11.43
CA ARG A 74 -0.65 2.15 11.94
C ARG A 74 0.22 1.67 13.11
N HIS A 75 -0.22 0.64 13.83
CA HIS A 75 0.46 0.09 15.01
C HIS A 75 1.43 -1.06 14.71
N GLY A 76 1.95 -1.11 13.48
CA GLY A 76 2.97 -2.09 13.07
C GLY A 76 2.45 -3.51 12.82
N ASN A 77 1.14 -3.73 12.90
CA ASN A 77 0.46 -4.97 12.53
C ASN A 77 0.43 -5.12 11.01
N LYS A 78 1.42 -5.83 10.46
CA LYS A 78 1.51 -6.16 9.03
C LYS A 78 0.88 -7.53 8.76
N GLY A 79 0.19 -7.66 7.64
CA GLY A 79 -0.45 -8.89 7.20
C GLY A 79 -0.44 -9.02 5.68
N VAL A 80 -0.68 -10.23 5.20
CA VAL A 80 -0.94 -10.53 3.80
C VAL A 80 -2.40 -10.94 3.69
N ILE A 81 -3.11 -10.46 2.68
CA ILE A 81 -4.51 -10.87 2.46
C ILE A 81 -4.54 -12.35 2.07
N SER A 82 -5.29 -13.14 2.83
CA SER A 82 -5.46 -14.58 2.58
C SER A 82 -6.53 -14.84 1.53
N MET A 83 -7.71 -14.26 1.71
CA MET A 83 -8.88 -14.46 0.85
C MET A 83 -9.77 -13.22 0.83
N ILE A 84 -10.55 -13.08 -0.24
CA ILE A 84 -11.63 -12.09 -0.36
C ILE A 84 -12.93 -12.90 -0.33
N VAL A 85 -13.79 -12.58 0.63
CA VAL A 85 -15.02 -13.32 0.92
C VAL A 85 -16.22 -12.46 0.47
N PRO A 86 -17.32 -13.07 -0.02
CA PRO A 86 -18.58 -12.36 -0.22
C PRO A 86 -19.12 -11.75 1.08
N GLU A 87 -19.94 -10.70 0.96
CA GLU A 87 -20.47 -9.96 2.11
C GLU A 87 -21.41 -10.81 2.97
N GLU A 88 -22.19 -11.70 2.34
CA GLU A 88 -23.14 -12.60 3.00
C GLU A 88 -22.47 -13.63 3.93
N ASP A 89 -21.20 -13.92 3.70
CA ASP A 89 -20.42 -14.87 4.50
C ASP A 89 -19.72 -14.20 5.69
N MET A 90 -19.68 -12.85 5.73
CA MET A 90 -18.99 -12.11 6.77
C MET A 90 -19.79 -12.07 8.08
N PRO A 91 -19.12 -12.09 9.24
CA PRO A 91 -19.78 -11.84 10.52
C PRO A 91 -20.52 -10.51 10.51
N PHE A 92 -21.70 -10.47 11.11
CA PHE A 92 -22.54 -9.26 11.16
C PHE A 92 -23.04 -8.97 12.58
N ASP A 93 -23.35 -7.71 12.86
CA ASP A 93 -23.88 -7.25 14.15
C ASP A 93 -25.41 -7.41 14.26
N ALA A 94 -25.99 -7.03 15.40
CA ALA A 94 -27.45 -7.10 15.61
C ALA A 94 -28.27 -6.22 14.65
N ASP A 95 -27.64 -5.20 14.06
CA ASP A 95 -28.26 -4.31 13.07
C ASP A 95 -28.12 -4.88 11.64
N GLY A 96 -27.46 -6.02 11.46
CA GLY A 96 -27.22 -6.66 10.16
C GLY A 96 -26.03 -6.10 9.40
N ARG A 97 -25.18 -5.27 10.02
CA ARG A 97 -24.01 -4.69 9.36
C ARG A 97 -22.86 -5.71 9.34
N PRO A 98 -22.34 -6.08 8.17
CA PRO A 98 -21.21 -7.00 8.07
C PRO A 98 -19.90 -6.28 8.41
N VAL A 99 -18.93 -7.07 8.89
CA VAL A 99 -17.56 -6.60 9.15
C VAL A 99 -16.74 -6.66 7.86
N ASP A 100 -15.91 -5.65 7.61
CA ASP A 100 -15.05 -5.61 6.41
C ASP A 100 -13.79 -6.49 6.52
N ILE A 101 -13.15 -6.51 7.70
CA ILE A 101 -11.85 -7.18 7.93
C ILE A 101 -11.87 -7.93 9.26
N CYS A 102 -11.60 -9.24 9.21
CA CYS A 102 -11.36 -10.05 10.41
C CYS A 102 -9.87 -10.13 10.72
N LEU A 103 -9.46 -9.63 11.89
CA LEU A 103 -8.07 -9.68 12.37
C LEU A 103 -7.89 -10.75 13.46
N ASN A 104 -6.70 -11.36 13.51
CA ASN A 104 -6.37 -12.35 14.53
C ASN A 104 -5.97 -11.67 15.85
N PRO A 105 -6.68 -11.91 16.98
CA PRO A 105 -6.38 -11.28 18.26
C PRO A 105 -5.07 -11.79 18.91
N LEU A 106 -4.57 -12.97 18.54
CA LEU A 106 -3.37 -13.57 19.14
C LEU A 106 -2.10 -12.73 18.94
N GLY A 107 -2.08 -11.87 17.92
CA GLY A 107 -0.95 -10.99 17.65
C GLY A 107 -0.79 -9.85 18.66
N VAL A 108 -1.86 -9.47 19.37
CA VAL A 108 -1.84 -8.30 20.27
C VAL A 108 -1.06 -8.58 21.56
N PRO A 109 -1.32 -9.68 22.30
CA PRO A 109 -0.58 -9.97 23.53
C PRO A 109 0.91 -10.23 23.26
N SER A 110 1.23 -10.92 22.17
CA SER A 110 2.62 -11.27 21.83
C SER A 110 3.47 -10.05 21.46
N ARG A 111 2.90 -9.04 20.79
CA ARG A 111 3.63 -7.84 20.34
C ARG A 111 3.47 -6.63 21.27
N MET A 112 2.58 -6.71 22.25
CA MET A 112 2.27 -5.64 23.21
C MET A 112 1.90 -4.30 22.56
N ASN A 113 1.31 -4.32 21.36
CA ASN A 113 0.84 -3.13 20.64
C ASN A 113 -0.65 -2.85 20.94
N ILE A 114 -0.95 -2.57 22.20
CA ILE A 114 -2.32 -2.37 22.73
C ILE A 114 -3.01 -1.15 22.11
N GLY A 115 -2.24 -0.16 21.64
CA GLY A 115 -2.79 1.04 21.00
C GLY A 115 -3.73 0.75 19.81
N GLN A 116 -3.57 -0.39 19.13
CA GLN A 116 -4.49 -0.77 18.06
C GLN A 116 -5.92 -1.07 18.56
N ILE A 117 -6.07 -1.57 19.79
CA ILE A 117 -7.38 -1.82 20.40
C ILE A 117 -8.01 -0.47 20.78
N LEU A 118 -7.23 0.44 21.36
CA LEU A 118 -7.69 1.79 21.69
C LEU A 118 -8.11 2.56 20.43
N GLU A 119 -7.39 2.41 19.32
CA GLU A 119 -7.78 2.95 18.01
C GLU A 119 -9.13 2.38 17.56
N VAL A 120 -9.34 1.07 17.67
CA VAL A 120 -10.61 0.42 17.30
C VAL A 120 -11.77 0.94 18.15
N HIS A 121 -11.59 1.06 19.47
CA HIS A 121 -12.63 1.57 20.37
C HIS A 121 -12.97 3.04 20.09
N LEU A 122 -11.95 3.88 19.90
CA LEU A 122 -12.15 5.30 19.57
C LEU A 122 -12.76 5.47 18.18
N GLY A 123 -12.37 4.63 17.21
CA GLY A 123 -12.96 4.61 15.88
C GLY A 123 -14.41 4.15 15.88
N LEU A 124 -14.76 3.17 16.73
CA LEU A 124 -16.14 2.76 16.96
C LEU A 124 -16.97 3.92 17.51
N ALA A 125 -16.47 4.61 18.54
CA ALA A 125 -17.13 5.79 19.10
C ALA A 125 -17.32 6.89 18.04
N ALA A 126 -16.27 7.21 17.29
CA ALA A 126 -16.29 8.21 16.23
C ALA A 126 -17.37 7.93 15.17
N ARG A 127 -17.49 6.68 14.72
CA ARG A 127 -18.53 6.27 13.77
C ARG A 127 -19.91 6.29 14.40
N GLY A 128 -20.06 5.82 15.64
CA GLY A 128 -21.32 5.84 16.37
C GLY A 128 -21.91 7.25 16.52
N LEU A 129 -21.05 8.23 16.84
CA LEU A 129 -21.44 9.64 16.87
C LEU A 129 -21.90 10.13 15.47
N GLY A 130 -21.22 9.72 14.40
CA GLY A 130 -21.64 10.02 13.02
C GLY A 130 -23.01 9.46 12.66
N TYR A 131 -23.36 8.26 13.15
CA TYR A 131 -24.69 7.69 13.00
C TYR A 131 -25.76 8.50 13.73
N GLN A 132 -25.48 8.96 14.95
CA GLN A 132 -26.40 9.84 15.68
C GLN A 132 -26.60 11.19 14.97
N ILE A 133 -25.53 11.79 14.43
CA ILE A 133 -25.63 13.03 13.64
C ILE A 133 -26.49 12.79 12.39
N THR A 134 -26.27 11.66 11.71
CA THR A 134 -27.05 11.28 10.53
C THR A 134 -28.54 11.17 10.86
N GLN A 135 -28.87 10.47 11.96
CA GLN A 135 -30.24 10.33 12.43
C GLN A 135 -30.86 11.69 12.78
N MET A 136 -30.14 12.56 13.49
CA MET A 136 -30.62 13.91 13.82
C MET A 136 -30.88 14.76 12.57
N LEU A 137 -30.08 14.59 11.51
CA LEU A 137 -30.29 15.29 10.24
C LEU A 137 -31.51 14.76 9.48
N GLU A 138 -31.75 13.45 9.50
CA GLU A 138 -32.94 12.83 8.90
C GLU A 138 -34.24 13.23 9.62
N GLU A 139 -34.20 13.34 10.95
CA GLU A 139 -35.32 13.79 11.78
C GLU A 139 -35.57 15.32 11.70
N ASN A 140 -34.77 16.05 10.91
CA ASN A 140 -34.79 17.52 10.85
C ASN A 140 -34.69 18.16 12.25
N ALA A 141 -33.76 17.66 13.08
CA ALA A 141 -33.58 18.12 14.44
C ALA A 141 -33.37 19.64 14.51
N THR A 142 -33.86 20.25 15.59
CA THR A 142 -33.70 21.69 15.80
C THR A 142 -32.21 22.04 15.96
N MET A 143 -31.83 23.22 15.47
CA MET A 143 -30.45 23.71 15.58
C MET A 143 -29.92 23.71 17.01
N ALA A 144 -30.79 23.95 17.99
CA ALA A 144 -30.42 23.92 19.41
C ALA A 144 -29.93 22.52 19.83
N LYS A 145 -30.63 21.46 19.43
CA LYS A 145 -30.26 20.08 19.74
C LYS A 145 -28.95 19.66 19.07
N LEU A 146 -28.79 19.98 17.78
CA LEU A 146 -27.55 19.71 17.05
C LEU A 146 -26.36 20.43 17.70
N LYS A 147 -26.56 21.70 18.10
CA LYS A 147 -25.52 22.49 18.76
C LYS A 147 -25.18 21.95 20.15
N GLU A 148 -26.18 21.58 20.93
CA GLU A 148 -25.99 20.97 22.25
C GLU A 148 -25.19 19.67 22.14
N PHE A 149 -25.59 18.78 21.23
CA PHE A 149 -24.92 17.51 20.98
C PHE A 149 -23.47 17.68 20.49
N LEU A 150 -23.22 18.58 19.53
CA LEU A 150 -21.86 18.88 19.08
C LEU A 150 -21.01 19.52 20.18
N THR A 151 -21.60 20.36 21.02
CA THR A 151 -20.89 20.97 22.17
C THR A 151 -20.51 19.91 23.19
N GLU A 152 -21.36 18.91 23.43
CA GLU A 152 -21.07 17.78 24.30
C GLU A 152 -19.91 16.93 23.75
N ILE A 153 -19.93 16.57 22.46
CA ILE A 153 -18.88 15.76 21.83
C ILE A 153 -17.51 16.47 21.82
N TYR A 154 -17.47 17.75 21.46
CA TYR A 154 -16.21 18.46 21.23
C TYR A 154 -15.52 18.91 22.52
N ASN A 155 -16.23 18.89 23.66
CA ASN A 155 -15.70 19.33 24.96
C ASN A 155 -15.67 18.19 25.99
N VAL A 156 -15.54 16.93 25.55
CA VAL A 156 -15.44 15.75 26.45
C VAL A 156 -14.13 15.73 27.25
N ASP A 157 -13.04 16.22 26.67
CA ASP A 157 -11.71 16.28 27.28
C ASP A 157 -11.55 17.50 28.18
N GLU A 158 -11.92 18.68 27.68
CA GLU A 158 -11.83 19.95 28.37
C GLU A 158 -13.07 20.80 28.08
N GLU A 159 -13.75 21.26 29.14
CA GLU A 159 -14.91 22.14 29.00
C GLU A 159 -14.54 23.47 28.34
N GLY A 160 -15.24 23.84 27.28
CA GLY A 160 -15.12 25.15 26.61
C GLY A 160 -13.96 25.30 25.63
N LYS A 161 -13.28 24.20 25.28
CA LYS A 161 -12.22 24.19 24.26
C LYS A 161 -12.70 24.63 22.88
N VAL A 162 -13.93 24.24 22.51
CA VAL A 162 -14.55 24.61 21.23
C VAL A 162 -15.94 25.18 21.47
N SER A 163 -16.18 26.37 20.92
CA SER A 163 -17.48 27.04 20.95
C SER A 163 -18.08 27.17 19.56
N PHE A 164 -19.36 26.81 19.44
CA PHE A 164 -20.18 26.97 18.22
C PHE A 164 -21.01 28.27 18.25
N SER A 165 -20.64 29.26 19.05
CA SER A 165 -21.37 30.54 19.13
C SER A 165 -21.18 31.43 17.89
N GLY A 166 -20.07 31.29 17.17
CA GLY A 166 -19.76 32.09 15.98
C GLY A 166 -20.28 31.53 14.65
N PHE A 167 -20.82 30.31 14.64
CA PHE A 167 -21.25 29.66 13.41
C PHE A 167 -22.63 30.15 12.97
N ASN A 168 -22.77 30.40 11.67
CA ASN A 168 -24.08 30.65 11.09
C ASN A 168 -24.86 29.33 10.88
N LYS A 169 -26.15 29.43 10.52
CA LYS A 169 -27.01 28.26 10.36
C LYS A 169 -26.52 27.32 9.25
N ASP A 170 -26.07 27.89 8.14
CA ASP A 170 -25.67 27.14 6.95
C ASP A 170 -24.34 26.40 7.20
N GLU A 171 -23.38 27.06 7.88
CA GLU A 171 -22.10 26.48 8.31
C GLU A 171 -22.30 25.33 9.30
N MET A 172 -23.25 25.44 10.22
CA MET A 172 -23.56 24.34 11.16
C MET A 172 -24.17 23.14 10.43
N LEU A 173 -25.03 23.36 9.44
CA LEU A 173 -25.59 22.29 8.62
C LEU A 173 -24.50 21.65 7.76
N GLU A 174 -23.63 22.46 7.14
CA GLU A 174 -22.49 21.97 6.37
C GLU A 174 -21.54 21.13 7.25
N LEU A 175 -21.23 21.60 8.45
CA LEU A 175 -20.44 20.85 9.43
C LEU A 175 -21.10 19.51 9.76
N ALA A 176 -22.39 19.51 10.12
CA ALA A 176 -23.11 18.29 10.44
C ALA A 176 -23.15 17.32 9.24
N HIS A 177 -23.30 17.83 8.01
CA HIS A 177 -23.23 17.05 6.78
C HIS A 177 -21.86 16.40 6.58
N ASN A 178 -20.77 17.11 6.88
CA ASN A 178 -19.41 16.58 6.78
C ASN A 178 -19.10 15.51 7.85
N LEU A 179 -19.79 15.55 9.00
CA LEU A 179 -19.59 14.62 10.12
C LEU A 179 -20.45 13.36 10.05
N LYS A 180 -21.29 13.19 9.00
CA LYS A 180 -22.17 12.02 8.84
C LYS A 180 -21.42 10.69 8.83
N GLU A 181 -20.24 10.65 8.20
CA GLU A 181 -19.44 9.43 8.12
C GLU A 181 -18.68 9.10 9.41
N GLY A 182 -18.69 10.01 10.38
CA GLY A 182 -17.98 9.86 11.65
C GLY A 182 -17.30 11.15 12.05
N VAL A 183 -17.16 11.35 13.36
CA VAL A 183 -16.51 12.53 13.91
C VAL A 183 -14.99 12.29 13.97
N PRO A 184 -14.17 13.04 13.22
CA PRO A 184 -12.72 12.84 13.24
C PRO A 184 -12.14 13.13 14.62
N MET A 185 -11.40 12.18 15.17
CA MET A 185 -10.76 12.29 16.48
C MET A 185 -9.28 12.62 16.34
N ALA A 186 -8.79 13.59 17.12
CA ALA A 186 -7.39 13.97 17.17
C ALA A 186 -6.78 13.60 18.53
N THR A 187 -5.84 12.64 18.52
CA THR A 187 -5.08 12.25 19.72
C THR A 187 -3.61 12.58 19.53
N PRO A 188 -3.04 13.52 20.30
CA PRO A 188 -1.60 13.77 20.32
C PRO A 188 -0.80 12.53 20.68
N VAL A 189 0.48 12.49 20.26
CA VAL A 189 1.34 11.30 20.42
C VAL A 189 1.64 10.97 21.89
N PHE A 190 1.88 12.00 22.71
CA PHE A 190 2.29 11.83 24.12
C PHE A 190 1.22 12.25 25.13
N ASP A 191 0.25 13.06 24.72
CA ASP A 191 -0.88 13.52 25.54
C ASP A 191 -2.19 13.09 24.87
N GLY A 192 -2.38 11.77 24.81
CA GLY A 192 -3.46 11.13 24.08
C GLY A 192 -4.77 11.07 24.87
N ALA A 193 -5.83 10.59 24.20
CA ALA A 193 -7.11 10.36 24.84
C ALA A 193 -6.99 9.32 25.98
N LYS A 194 -7.53 9.67 27.15
CA LYS A 194 -7.65 8.76 28.29
C LYS A 194 -8.79 7.76 28.05
N GLU A 195 -8.70 6.59 28.66
CA GLU A 195 -9.73 5.55 28.53
C GLU A 195 -11.11 6.03 29.01
N GLU A 196 -11.15 6.85 30.07
CA GLU A 196 -12.38 7.46 30.56
C GLU A 196 -13.07 8.32 29.49
N HIS A 197 -12.32 9.05 28.66
CA HIS A 197 -12.87 9.86 27.59
C HIS A 197 -13.45 8.98 26.48
N ILE A 198 -12.76 7.88 26.14
CA ILE A 198 -13.24 6.90 25.14
C ILE A 198 -14.55 6.26 25.61
N ARG A 199 -14.64 5.84 26.88
CA ARG A 199 -15.86 5.27 27.46
C ARG A 199 -17.02 6.26 27.46
N LYS A 200 -16.76 7.53 27.81
CA LYS A 200 -17.76 8.62 27.71
C LYS A 200 -18.27 8.78 26.28
N LEU A 201 -17.38 8.82 25.28
CA LEU A 201 -17.76 8.93 23.87
C LEU A 201 -18.57 7.72 23.38
N LEU A 202 -18.19 6.50 23.77
CA LEU A 202 -18.97 5.29 23.47
C LEU A 202 -20.38 5.38 24.07
N LYS A 203 -20.50 5.85 25.31
CA LYS A 203 -21.77 6.03 25.99
C LYS A 203 -22.66 7.08 25.31
N ILE A 204 -22.09 8.23 24.93
CA ILE A 204 -22.81 9.27 24.17
C ILE A 204 -23.34 8.67 22.86
N ALA A 205 -22.52 7.88 22.17
CA ALA A 205 -22.88 7.19 20.93
C ALA A 205 -23.92 6.05 21.11
N GLY A 206 -24.34 5.72 22.33
CA GLY A 206 -25.27 4.62 22.62
C GLY A 206 -24.67 3.22 22.45
N LEU A 207 -23.33 3.12 22.52
CA LEU A 207 -22.57 1.90 22.33
C LEU A 207 -22.04 1.35 23.67
N PRO A 208 -21.73 0.05 23.76
CA PRO A 208 -21.24 -0.55 25.00
C PRO A 208 -19.86 0.03 25.38
N GLU A 209 -19.67 0.29 26.68
CA GLU A 209 -18.46 0.97 27.20
C GLU A 209 -17.17 0.14 27.06
N ASP A 210 -17.29 -1.18 26.90
CA ASP A 210 -16.15 -2.08 26.69
C ASP A 210 -15.73 -2.18 25.21
N GLY A 211 -16.49 -1.56 24.30
CA GLY A 211 -16.23 -1.61 22.85
C GLY A 211 -16.46 -2.99 22.22
N GLN A 212 -17.15 -3.90 22.92
CA GLN A 212 -17.43 -5.24 22.43
C GLN A 212 -18.90 -5.38 22.05
N THR A 213 -19.17 -6.05 20.94
CA THR A 213 -20.53 -6.32 20.48
C THR A 213 -20.74 -7.81 20.24
N ILE A 214 -22.01 -8.20 20.24
CA ILE A 214 -22.41 -9.55 19.87
C ILE A 214 -22.44 -9.62 18.35
N LEU A 215 -21.74 -10.59 17.78
CA LEU A 215 -21.75 -10.87 16.35
C LEU A 215 -22.47 -12.21 16.07
N PHE A 216 -22.94 -12.33 14.84
CA PHE A 216 -23.53 -13.53 14.27
C PHE A 216 -22.67 -14.01 13.10
N ASP A 217 -22.56 -15.32 12.93
CA ASP A 217 -21.87 -15.94 11.81
C ASP A 217 -22.71 -15.79 10.52
N GLY A 218 -22.17 -15.13 9.49
CA GLY A 218 -22.83 -14.94 8.19
C GLY A 218 -23.24 -16.24 7.51
N ARG A 219 -22.49 -17.33 7.73
CA ARG A 219 -22.75 -18.63 7.07
C ARG A 219 -23.85 -19.43 7.72
N THR A 220 -23.95 -19.40 9.04
CA THR A 220 -24.88 -20.24 9.81
C THR A 220 -26.01 -19.46 10.45
N GLY A 221 -25.88 -18.14 10.56
CA GLY A 221 -26.79 -17.25 11.29
C GLY A 221 -26.72 -17.40 12.80
N LYS A 222 -25.80 -18.21 13.34
CA LYS A 222 -25.69 -18.45 14.79
C LYS A 222 -24.89 -17.35 15.47
N GLN A 223 -25.30 -16.99 16.67
CA GLN A 223 -24.59 -16.07 17.54
C GLN A 223 -23.25 -16.68 18.00
N PHE A 224 -22.19 -15.88 18.09
CA PHE A 224 -20.95 -16.29 18.74
C PHE A 224 -21.08 -16.37 20.26
N ASP A 225 -20.34 -17.30 20.87
CA ASP A 225 -20.39 -17.55 22.32
C ASP A 225 -19.88 -16.37 23.18
N ARG A 226 -18.98 -15.55 22.63
CA ARG A 226 -18.35 -14.42 23.32
C ARG A 226 -18.50 -13.14 22.52
N PRO A 227 -18.65 -11.98 23.20
CA PRO A 227 -18.64 -10.70 22.53
C PRO A 227 -17.26 -10.45 21.91
N VAL A 228 -17.26 -9.76 20.77
CA VAL A 228 -16.06 -9.50 19.97
C VAL A 228 -15.86 -7.99 19.90
N THR A 229 -14.62 -7.55 20.02
CA THR A 229 -14.26 -6.16 19.79
C THR A 229 -14.44 -5.82 18.31
N VAL A 230 -15.35 -4.88 18.02
CA VAL A 230 -15.65 -4.39 16.67
C VAL A 230 -15.42 -2.89 16.66
N GLY A 231 -14.91 -2.36 15.55
CA GLY A 231 -14.70 -0.93 15.40
C GLY A 231 -13.87 -0.60 14.18
N TYR A 232 -13.49 0.67 14.08
CA TYR A 232 -12.85 1.21 12.89
C TYR A 232 -11.36 1.41 13.15
N MET A 233 -10.53 0.63 12.46
CA MET A 233 -9.07 0.77 12.45
C MET A 233 -8.62 1.34 11.12
N TYR A 234 -7.67 2.27 11.14
CA TYR A 234 -7.11 2.82 9.90
C TYR A 234 -6.08 1.86 9.30
N MET A 235 -6.42 1.28 8.14
CA MET A 235 -5.61 0.31 7.43
C MET A 235 -4.96 0.89 6.18
N LEU A 236 -3.70 0.52 5.94
CA LEU A 236 -2.87 0.99 4.83
C LEU A 236 -2.53 -0.18 3.90
N LYS A 237 -2.62 0.05 2.58
CA LYS A 237 -2.06 -0.83 1.56
C LYS A 237 -0.58 -0.50 1.34
N LEU A 238 0.31 -1.48 1.47
CA LEU A 238 1.73 -1.28 1.20
C LEU A 238 2.02 -1.47 -0.29
N ASN A 239 3.09 -0.84 -0.78
CA ASN A 239 3.60 -1.05 -2.15
C ASN A 239 4.32 -2.41 -2.33
N HIS A 240 3.95 -3.42 -1.54
CA HIS A 240 4.42 -4.80 -1.68
C HIS A 240 3.29 -5.61 -2.30
N LEU A 241 3.17 -5.50 -3.62
CA LEU A 241 2.14 -6.16 -4.42
C LEU A 241 2.60 -7.55 -4.84
N ILE A 242 1.67 -8.51 -4.85
CA ILE A 242 2.00 -9.89 -5.21
C ILE A 242 2.46 -10.02 -6.68
N ASP A 243 1.87 -9.25 -7.59
CA ASP A 243 2.23 -9.23 -9.02
C ASP A 243 3.71 -8.94 -9.25
N ASP A 244 4.30 -8.09 -8.39
CA ASP A 244 5.70 -7.72 -8.49
C ASP A 244 6.60 -8.82 -7.92
N LYS A 245 6.08 -9.69 -7.03
CA LYS A 245 6.82 -10.78 -6.37
C LYS A 245 6.73 -12.12 -7.09
N MET A 246 5.59 -12.45 -7.68
CA MET A 246 5.41 -13.72 -8.38
C MET A 246 6.32 -13.77 -9.62
N HIS A 247 7.12 -14.83 -9.74
CA HIS A 247 8.00 -15.08 -10.87
C HIS A 247 8.24 -16.58 -10.99
N ALA A 248 8.16 -17.09 -12.21
CA ALA A 248 8.48 -18.47 -12.53
C ALA A 248 9.21 -18.51 -13.86
N ARG A 249 10.09 -19.50 -14.02
CA ARG A 249 10.79 -19.75 -15.28
C ARG A 249 10.94 -21.26 -15.51
N SER A 250 10.94 -21.65 -16.77
CA SER A 250 11.37 -22.98 -17.22
C SER A 250 12.79 -22.89 -17.78
N THR A 251 12.96 -22.28 -18.93
CA THR A 251 14.24 -21.96 -19.58
C THR A 251 14.40 -20.45 -19.73
N GLY A 252 15.61 -19.97 -20.00
CA GLY A 252 15.86 -18.52 -20.16
C GLY A 252 17.31 -18.23 -20.50
N PRO A 253 17.75 -16.97 -20.40
CA PRO A 253 19.14 -16.62 -20.70
C PRO A 253 20.12 -17.17 -19.65
N TYR A 254 21.34 -17.38 -20.10
CA TYR A 254 22.46 -17.91 -19.33
C TYR A 254 23.66 -16.96 -19.41
N SER A 255 24.50 -17.00 -18.38
CA SER A 255 25.77 -16.27 -18.33
C SER A 255 26.74 -16.82 -19.39
N LEU A 256 27.46 -15.92 -20.06
CA LEU A 256 28.49 -16.33 -21.04
C LEU A 256 29.68 -17.02 -20.39
N VAL A 257 30.02 -16.65 -19.15
CA VAL A 257 31.21 -17.14 -18.46
C VAL A 257 30.96 -18.52 -17.85
N THR A 258 29.96 -18.61 -16.96
CA THR A 258 29.71 -19.82 -16.16
C THR A 258 28.61 -20.71 -16.73
N GLN A 259 27.93 -20.30 -17.81
CA GLN A 259 26.76 -21.00 -18.37
C GLN A 259 25.58 -21.19 -17.41
N GLN A 260 25.59 -20.54 -16.24
CA GLN A 260 24.52 -20.57 -15.25
C GLN A 260 23.35 -19.65 -15.64
N PRO A 261 22.11 -19.97 -15.21
CA PRO A 261 20.96 -19.09 -15.41
C PRO A 261 21.21 -17.70 -14.82
N LEU A 262 20.80 -16.64 -15.54
CA LEU A 262 20.90 -15.27 -15.01
C LEU A 262 20.06 -15.08 -13.73
N GLY A 263 20.38 -14.06 -12.94
CA GLY A 263 19.64 -13.70 -11.72
C GLY A 263 18.63 -12.58 -11.93
N GLY A 264 17.56 -12.58 -11.13
CA GLY A 264 16.60 -11.48 -11.06
C GLY A 264 15.45 -11.56 -12.07
N LYS A 265 14.25 -11.15 -11.63
CA LYS A 265 12.99 -11.22 -12.40
C LYS A 265 13.05 -10.52 -13.76
N ALA A 266 13.71 -9.36 -13.83
CA ALA A 266 13.79 -8.56 -15.06
C ALA A 266 14.52 -9.27 -16.22
N GLN A 267 15.41 -10.21 -15.91
CA GLN A 267 16.18 -10.98 -16.90
C GLN A 267 15.61 -12.39 -17.09
N PHE A 268 14.38 -12.65 -16.65
CA PHE A 268 13.83 -14.00 -16.51
C PHE A 268 14.76 -14.91 -15.70
N GLY A 269 15.36 -14.35 -14.65
CA GLY A 269 16.39 -14.99 -13.85
C GLY A 269 15.86 -16.11 -12.96
N GLY A 270 16.76 -17.03 -12.58
CA GLY A 270 16.45 -18.21 -11.78
C GLY A 270 16.56 -17.92 -10.30
N GLN A 271 15.92 -18.77 -9.50
CA GLN A 271 16.11 -18.72 -8.07
C GLN A 271 17.48 -19.30 -7.73
N ARG A 272 18.21 -18.60 -6.86
CA ARG A 272 19.48 -19.12 -6.35
C ARG A 272 19.18 -20.31 -5.44
N PHE A 273 19.74 -21.47 -5.78
CA PHE A 273 19.86 -22.61 -4.89
C PHE A 273 21.17 -22.45 -4.13
N GLY A 274 21.08 -22.18 -2.83
CA GLY A 274 22.23 -21.83 -2.01
C GLY A 274 22.85 -23.06 -1.32
N GLU A 275 23.95 -22.79 -0.62
CA GLU A 275 24.71 -23.82 0.11
C GLU A 275 23.89 -24.48 1.22
N MET A 276 23.08 -23.71 1.94
CA MET A 276 22.21 -24.26 3.00
C MET A 276 21.13 -25.19 2.44
N GLU A 277 20.60 -24.90 1.23
CA GLU A 277 19.66 -25.79 0.57
C GLU A 277 20.33 -27.08 0.06
N VAL A 278 21.61 -27.02 -0.35
CA VAL A 278 22.42 -28.20 -0.67
C VAL A 278 22.58 -29.09 0.57
N TRP A 279 23.01 -28.53 1.69
CA TRP A 279 23.17 -29.29 2.95
C TRP A 279 21.87 -29.96 3.39
N ALA A 280 20.73 -29.29 3.18
CA ALA A 280 19.43 -29.88 3.47
C ALA A 280 19.19 -31.14 2.63
N LEU A 281 19.46 -31.12 1.32
CA LEU A 281 19.32 -32.31 0.45
C LEU A 281 20.32 -33.41 0.78
N GLU A 282 21.55 -33.06 1.15
CA GLU A 282 22.57 -34.01 1.61
C GLU A 282 22.13 -34.72 2.89
N ALA A 283 21.57 -33.98 3.86
CA ALA A 283 21.05 -34.55 5.10
C ALA A 283 19.90 -35.55 4.87
N TYR A 284 19.08 -35.34 3.83
CA TYR A 284 18.07 -36.29 3.39
C TYR A 284 18.62 -37.48 2.59
N GLY A 285 19.89 -37.45 2.18
CA GLY A 285 20.48 -38.46 1.28
C GLY A 285 19.92 -38.40 -0.15
N ALA A 286 19.37 -37.26 -0.58
CA ALA A 286 18.70 -37.09 -1.87
C ALA A 286 19.69 -36.89 -3.03
N ALA A 287 20.60 -37.85 -3.24
CA ALA A 287 21.73 -37.73 -4.16
C ALA A 287 21.30 -37.46 -5.61
N TYR A 288 20.29 -38.16 -6.14
CA TYR A 288 19.81 -37.95 -7.51
C TYR A 288 19.19 -36.57 -7.72
N THR A 289 18.39 -36.09 -6.75
CA THR A 289 17.79 -34.75 -6.80
C THR A 289 18.85 -33.67 -6.74
N LEU A 290 19.85 -33.84 -5.88
CA LEU A 290 20.95 -32.89 -5.75
C LEU A 290 21.81 -32.85 -7.03
N GLN A 291 22.14 -34.02 -7.59
CA GLN A 291 22.88 -34.12 -8.85
C GLN A 291 22.13 -33.40 -9.98
N GLU A 292 20.82 -33.60 -10.10
CA GLU A 292 19.99 -32.95 -11.12
C GLU A 292 19.98 -31.42 -10.96
N MET A 293 19.80 -30.92 -9.72
CA MET A 293 19.76 -29.49 -9.40
C MET A 293 21.08 -28.78 -9.70
N LEU A 294 22.22 -29.43 -9.41
CA LEU A 294 23.54 -28.82 -9.59
C LEU A 294 24.11 -28.97 -11.01
N THR A 295 23.64 -29.94 -11.80
CA THR A 295 24.17 -30.21 -13.15
C THR A 295 23.18 -29.80 -14.24
N VAL A 296 22.29 -30.71 -14.65
CA VAL A 296 21.42 -30.58 -15.84
C VAL A 296 20.40 -29.45 -15.73
N LYS A 297 20.06 -28.98 -14.52
CA LYS A 297 19.21 -27.79 -14.32
C LYS A 297 19.97 -26.47 -14.28
N SER A 298 21.30 -26.50 -14.25
CA SER A 298 22.16 -25.33 -14.09
C SER A 298 23.08 -25.13 -15.29
N ASP A 299 24.32 -25.61 -15.22
CA ASP A 299 25.45 -25.23 -16.08
C ASP A 299 25.99 -26.39 -16.93
N ASP A 300 25.40 -27.58 -16.87
CA ASP A 300 25.67 -28.63 -17.85
C ASP A 300 24.96 -28.30 -19.18
N VAL A 301 25.71 -27.70 -20.11
CA VAL A 301 25.21 -27.21 -21.40
C VAL A 301 24.64 -28.34 -22.27
N GLN A 302 25.25 -29.52 -22.26
CA GLN A 302 24.79 -30.65 -23.05
C GLN A 302 23.65 -31.38 -22.33
N GLY A 303 23.84 -31.66 -21.04
CA GLY A 303 22.87 -32.35 -20.21
C GLY A 303 21.53 -31.63 -20.12
N ARG A 304 21.50 -30.30 -20.04
CA ARG A 304 20.24 -29.53 -20.01
C ARG A 304 19.44 -29.67 -21.30
N ASN A 305 20.11 -29.63 -22.46
CA ASN A 305 19.47 -29.75 -23.77
C ASN A 305 18.94 -31.17 -23.98
N GLN A 306 19.72 -32.19 -23.57
CA GLN A 306 19.30 -33.57 -23.66
C GLN A 306 18.11 -33.86 -22.72
N THR A 307 18.17 -33.36 -21.49
CA THR A 307 17.09 -33.51 -20.51
C THR A 307 15.79 -32.87 -21.01
N TYR A 308 15.88 -31.67 -21.61
CA TYR A 308 14.72 -31.02 -22.22
C TYR A 308 14.11 -31.86 -23.35
N LYS A 309 14.95 -32.37 -24.27
CA LYS A 309 14.49 -33.28 -25.35
C LYS A 309 13.83 -34.53 -24.79
N ASN A 310 14.48 -35.18 -23.83
CA ASN A 310 13.97 -36.39 -23.18
C ASN A 310 12.59 -36.15 -22.54
N ILE A 311 12.38 -35.02 -21.84
CA ILE A 311 11.08 -34.66 -21.27
C ILE A 311 10.02 -34.51 -22.37
N VAL A 312 10.34 -33.85 -23.50
CA VAL A 312 9.42 -33.68 -24.64
C VAL A 312 9.11 -35.03 -25.31
N ASP A 313 10.10 -35.90 -25.41
CA ASP A 313 9.98 -37.24 -26.02
C ASP A 313 9.32 -38.27 -25.08
N GLY A 314 8.99 -37.91 -23.83
CA GLY A 314 8.42 -38.81 -22.83
C GLY A 314 9.43 -39.83 -22.25
N ASN A 315 10.72 -39.59 -22.44
CA ASN A 315 11.81 -40.40 -21.89
C ASN A 315 12.35 -39.74 -20.62
N HIS A 316 12.50 -40.49 -19.52
CA HIS A 316 12.93 -39.94 -18.23
C HIS A 316 14.39 -40.26 -17.88
N LYS A 317 15.22 -40.54 -18.88
CA LYS A 317 16.67 -40.75 -18.69
C LYS A 317 17.39 -39.41 -18.54
N ASN A 318 18.20 -39.29 -17.50
CA ASN A 318 19.10 -38.15 -17.30
C ASN A 318 20.54 -38.60 -17.44
N VAL A 319 21.34 -37.82 -18.16
CA VAL A 319 22.78 -37.99 -18.28
C VAL A 319 23.39 -36.69 -17.76
N SER A 320 24.15 -36.79 -16.67
CA SER A 320 24.83 -35.65 -16.05
C SER A 320 26.31 -35.67 -16.41
N GLY A 321 26.81 -34.54 -16.92
CA GLY A 321 28.22 -34.30 -17.14
C GLY A 321 28.88 -33.49 -16.01
N VAL A 322 30.12 -33.09 -16.25
CA VAL A 322 30.85 -32.16 -15.38
C VAL A 322 30.30 -30.73 -15.59
N PRO A 323 29.96 -30.01 -14.52
CA PRO A 323 29.55 -28.60 -14.58
C PRO A 323 30.56 -27.69 -15.29
N GLU A 324 30.08 -26.73 -16.09
CA GLU A 324 30.97 -25.78 -16.78
C GLU A 324 31.68 -24.85 -15.78
N SER A 325 31.06 -24.55 -14.64
CA SER A 325 31.71 -23.78 -13.56
C SER A 325 32.98 -24.45 -13.04
N PHE A 326 33.03 -25.77 -12.98
CA PHE A 326 34.24 -26.51 -12.60
C PHE A 326 35.32 -26.41 -13.68
N ASN A 327 34.94 -26.47 -14.97
CA ASN A 327 35.87 -26.26 -16.08
C ASN A 327 36.49 -24.85 -16.03
N VAL A 328 35.69 -23.82 -15.76
CA VAL A 328 36.16 -22.45 -15.58
C VAL A 328 37.18 -22.38 -14.44
N LEU A 329 36.88 -22.99 -13.28
CA LEU A 329 37.81 -23.04 -12.14
C LEU A 329 39.16 -23.68 -12.52
N VAL A 330 39.14 -24.83 -13.22
CA VAL A 330 40.37 -25.50 -13.67
C VAL A 330 41.20 -24.58 -14.58
N LYS A 331 40.57 -23.82 -15.47
CA LYS A 331 41.26 -22.86 -16.34
C LYS A 331 41.83 -21.67 -15.56
N GLU A 332 41.10 -21.16 -14.57
CA GLU A 332 41.58 -20.09 -13.69
C GLU A 332 42.81 -20.52 -12.87
N VAL A 333 42.79 -21.72 -12.29
CA VAL A 333 43.93 -22.29 -11.56
C VAL A 333 45.14 -22.46 -12.48
N ARG A 334 44.96 -22.98 -13.69
CA ARG A 334 46.03 -23.12 -14.69
C ARG A 334 46.62 -21.77 -15.13
N ALA A 335 45.81 -20.72 -15.19
CA ALA A 335 46.27 -19.39 -15.54
C ALA A 335 47.25 -18.79 -14.49
N LEU A 336 47.23 -19.31 -13.25
CA LEU A 336 48.19 -18.94 -12.20
C LEU A 336 49.54 -19.67 -12.33
N GLY A 337 49.72 -20.54 -13.32
CA GLY A 337 50.92 -21.37 -13.49
C GLY A 337 50.92 -22.64 -12.64
N LEU A 338 49.77 -23.02 -12.06
CA LEU A 338 49.61 -24.27 -11.32
C LEU A 338 49.07 -25.37 -12.26
N ASN A 339 49.70 -26.54 -12.25
CA ASN A 339 49.17 -27.68 -13.03
C ASN A 339 48.02 -28.36 -12.27
N MET A 340 46.87 -28.48 -12.92
CA MET A 340 45.69 -29.18 -12.40
C MET A 340 45.09 -30.00 -13.53
N GLU A 341 45.11 -31.33 -13.40
CA GLU A 341 44.57 -32.27 -14.37
C GLU A 341 43.55 -33.18 -13.70
N LEU A 342 42.55 -33.60 -14.47
CA LEU A 342 41.63 -34.66 -14.04
C LEU A 342 42.30 -35.98 -14.39
N GLU A 343 42.79 -36.69 -13.39
CA GLU A 343 43.23 -38.07 -13.57
C GLU A 343 41.99 -38.93 -13.84
N ASN A 344 41.92 -39.51 -15.03
CA ASN A 344 41.05 -40.64 -15.28
C ASN A 344 41.77 -41.89 -14.79
N GLU A 345 41.06 -42.82 -14.14
CA GLU A 345 41.50 -44.22 -14.10
C GLU A 345 41.54 -44.83 -15.51
#